data_AF-A0A317SLM4-F1
#
_entry.id   AF-A0A317SLM4-F1
#
_cell.length_a   1.000
_cell.length_b   1.000
_cell.length_c   1.000
_cell.angle_alpha   90.00
_cell.angle_beta   90.00
_cell.angle_gamma   90.00
#
_symmetry.space_group_name_H-M   'P 1'
#
loop_
_entity.id
_entity.type
_entity.pdbx_description
1 polymer ?
#
loop_
_entity_poly.entity_id
_entity_poly.type
_entity_poly.pdbx_seq_one_letter_code
_entity_poly.pdbx_strand_id
1 'polypeptide(L)'
;MNPEIWETLQNRQSAATFKISLSMVQIYLRRTLKWSYRASTKATLKPPLAWEQNCYEAFLRLGFTVHRDNMHQSWIVNCDQTGVLLIPTASDHTCSLRGFKRVELHGNEEKHAFTSSITTFLDCGTLPAL
;
A
#
# COMPACT_ATOMS: atom_id res chain seq x y z
N MET A 1 -5.12 34.28 -1.09
CA MET A 1 -4.02 34.76 -1.96
C MET A 1 -4.69 35.63 -3.00
N ASN A 2 -4.29 36.90 -3.12
CA ASN A 2 -4.95 37.85 -4.02
C ASN A 2 -4.71 37.38 -5.48
N PRO A 3 -5.76 37.12 -6.28
CA PRO A 3 -5.61 36.66 -7.68
C PRO A 3 -4.76 37.61 -8.54
N GLU A 4 -4.68 38.89 -8.17
CA GLU A 4 -3.84 39.90 -8.84
C GLU A 4 -2.34 39.57 -8.83
N ILE A 5 -1.86 38.77 -7.87
CA ILE A 5 -0.44 38.36 -7.77
C ILE A 5 -0.08 37.38 -8.91
N TRP A 6 -1.02 36.57 -9.39
CA TRP A 6 -0.76 35.64 -10.49
C TRP A 6 -0.73 36.34 -11.84
N GLU A 7 -1.63 37.31 -12.06
CA GLU A 7 -1.68 38.09 -13.29
C GLU A 7 -0.46 39.01 -13.45
N THR A 8 0.06 39.57 -12.35
CA THR A 8 1.29 40.38 -12.38
C THR A 8 2.55 39.57 -12.66
N LEU A 9 2.55 38.25 -12.39
CA LEU A 9 3.69 37.37 -12.65
C LEU A 9 3.73 36.84 -14.09
N GLN A 10 2.58 36.64 -14.74
CA GLN A 10 2.53 36.22 -16.16
C GLN A 10 3.04 37.28 -17.13
N ASN A 11 2.93 38.57 -16.77
CA ASN A 11 3.36 39.68 -17.62
C ASN A 11 4.87 39.98 -17.60
N ARG A 12 5.67 39.27 -16.79
CA ARG A 12 7.13 39.41 -16.80
C ARG A 12 7.75 38.36 -17.71
N GLN A 13 8.04 38.73 -18.96
CA GLN A 13 8.91 38.00 -19.89
C GLN A 13 10.37 38.01 -19.41
N SER A 14 10.64 37.43 -18.24
CA SER A 14 11.99 37.12 -17.83
C SER A 14 11.98 35.71 -17.25
N ALA A 15 12.87 34.88 -17.78
CA ALA A 15 13.13 33.50 -17.33
C ALA A 15 13.74 33.47 -15.91
N ALA A 16 13.18 34.23 -14.97
CA ALA A 16 13.49 34.16 -13.57
C ALA A 16 12.84 32.88 -13.03
N THR A 17 13.67 31.88 -12.75
CA THR A 17 13.23 30.64 -12.12
C THR A 17 12.62 31.00 -10.77
N PHE A 18 11.30 30.91 -10.66
CA PHE A 18 10.59 31.21 -9.42
C PHE A 18 10.98 30.17 -8.36
N LYS A 19 11.81 30.58 -7.39
CA LYS A 19 12.21 29.72 -6.27
C LYS A 19 11.20 29.90 -5.13
N ILE A 20 10.33 28.91 -4.95
CA ILE A 20 9.48 28.83 -3.77
C ILE A 20 10.23 28.04 -2.68
N SER A 21 10.25 28.57 -1.45
CA SER A 21 10.78 27.82 -0.31
C SER A 21 9.80 26.73 0.14
N LEU A 22 10.33 25.61 0.62
CA LEU A 22 9.51 24.51 1.16
C LEU A 22 8.57 24.99 2.28
N SER A 23 9.01 25.94 3.10
CA SER A 23 8.20 26.55 4.17
C SER A 23 6.98 27.29 3.62
N MET A 24 7.13 28.02 2.51
CA MET A 24 6.03 28.72 1.86
C MET A 24 5.00 27.75 1.29
N VAL A 25 5.45 26.65 0.68
CA VAL A 25 4.57 25.56 0.20
C VAL A 25 3.79 24.93 1.36
N GLN A 26 4.46 24.61 2.48
CA GLN A 26 3.81 24.02 3.65
C GLN A 26 2.77 24.95 4.28
N ILE A 27 3.07 26.25 4.39
CA ILE A 27 2.13 27.26 4.90
C ILE A 27 0.91 27.35 3.98
N TYR A 28 1.11 27.37 2.67
CA TYR A 28 0.02 27.44 1.70
C TYR A 28 -0.89 26.21 1.76
N LEU A 29 -0.30 25.01 1.77
CA LEU A 29 -1.03 23.74 1.89
C LEU A 29 -1.89 23.70 3.17
N ARG A 30 -1.33 24.10 4.31
CA ARG A 30 -2.03 24.04 5.60
C ARG A 30 -3.05 25.17 5.78
N ARG A 31 -2.69 26.41 5.45
CA ARG A 31 -3.52 27.59 5.77
C ARG A 31 -4.54 27.91 4.70
N THR A 32 -4.18 27.76 3.42
CA THR A 32 -5.04 28.06 2.28
C THR A 32 -5.84 26.84 1.87
N LEU A 33 -5.17 25.73 1.56
CA LEU A 33 -5.83 24.52 1.04
C LEU A 33 -6.43 23.62 2.14
N LYS A 34 -6.09 23.88 3.41
CA LYS A 34 -6.50 23.05 4.57
C LYS A 34 -6.10 21.58 4.44
N TRP A 35 -5.00 21.32 3.72
CA TRP A 35 -4.46 19.99 3.52
C TRP A 35 -3.48 19.60 4.62
N SER A 36 -3.43 18.30 4.91
CA SER A 36 -2.49 17.70 5.85
C SER A 36 -1.81 16.49 5.20
N TYR A 37 -0.55 16.27 5.54
CA TYR A 37 0.20 15.08 5.16
C TYR A 37 -0.36 13.87 5.91
N ARG A 38 -0.72 12.82 5.19
CA ARG A 38 -1.37 11.62 5.75
C ARG A 38 -0.81 10.36 5.09
N ALA A 39 -0.59 9.31 5.88
CA ALA A 39 -0.34 7.97 5.37
C ALA A 39 -1.63 7.37 4.81
N SER A 40 -1.49 6.58 3.74
CA SER A 40 -2.58 5.81 3.16
C SER A 40 -3.11 4.80 4.17
N THR A 41 -4.44 4.72 4.25
CA THR A 41 -5.12 3.72 5.08
C THR A 41 -5.75 2.69 4.14
N LYS A 42 -5.15 1.49 4.09
CA LYS A 42 -5.81 0.34 3.46
C LYS A 42 -6.97 -0.09 4.34
N ALA A 43 -8.14 -0.29 3.74
CA ALA A 43 -9.27 -0.89 4.43
C ALA A 43 -8.92 -2.34 4.75
N THR A 44 -8.93 -2.70 6.03
CA THR A 44 -8.81 -4.08 6.48
C THR A 44 -9.96 -4.89 5.89
N LEU A 45 -9.66 -5.97 5.16
CA LEU A 45 -10.67 -6.91 4.69
C LEU A 45 -11.41 -7.48 5.90
N LYS A 46 -12.75 -7.48 5.87
CA LYS A 46 -13.56 -8.06 6.95
C LYS A 46 -13.38 -9.57 6.93
N PRO A 47 -12.92 -10.19 8.03
CA PRO A 47 -12.84 -11.64 8.08
C PRO A 47 -14.26 -12.25 8.04
N PRO A 48 -14.44 -13.46 7.48
CA PRO A 48 -15.70 -14.20 7.54
C PRO A 48 -16.14 -14.43 8.99
N LEU A 49 -17.45 -14.54 9.26
CA LEU A 49 -17.96 -14.68 10.64
C LEU A 49 -17.37 -15.87 11.44
N ALA A 50 -17.07 -16.99 10.78
CA ALA A 50 -16.59 -18.22 11.42
C ALA A 50 -15.12 -18.52 11.10
N TRP A 51 -14.31 -17.50 10.81
CA TRP A 51 -12.93 -17.70 10.35
C TRP A 51 -12.07 -18.48 11.36
N GLU A 52 -12.22 -18.22 12.66
CA GLU A 52 -11.46 -18.90 13.72
C GLU A 52 -11.73 -20.41 13.73
N GLN A 53 -13.01 -20.78 13.71
CA GLN A 53 -13.44 -22.18 13.70
C GLN A 53 -12.97 -22.90 12.42
N ASN A 54 -13.11 -22.25 11.27
CA ASN A 54 -12.67 -22.81 9.99
C ASN A 54 -11.15 -23.03 9.97
N CYS A 55 -10.37 -22.07 10.48
CA CYS A 55 -8.92 -22.22 10.61
C CYS A 55 -8.55 -23.37 11.56
N TYR A 56 -9.25 -23.49 12.69
CA TYR A 56 -9.00 -24.54 13.67
C TYR A 56 -9.32 -25.94 13.11
N GLU A 57 -10.46 -26.11 12.44
CA GLU A 57 -10.81 -27.38 11.80
C GLU A 57 -9.86 -27.75 10.66
N ALA A 58 -9.45 -26.78 9.84
CA ALA A 58 -8.48 -27.01 8.78
C ALA A 58 -7.14 -27.49 9.35
N PHE A 59 -6.67 -26.87 10.44
CA PHE A 59 -5.47 -27.28 11.16
C PHE A 59 -5.57 -28.72 11.67
N LEU A 60 -6.68 -29.08 12.32
CA LEU A 60 -6.89 -30.44 12.83
C LEU A 60 -6.90 -31.49 11.71
N ARG A 61 -7.58 -31.21 10.59
CA ARG A 61 -7.63 -32.12 9.43
C ARG A 61 -6.24 -32.32 8.82
N LEU A 62 -5.45 -31.26 8.71
CA LEU A 62 -4.09 -31.32 8.19
C LEU A 62 -3.19 -32.14 9.14
N GLY A 63 -3.20 -31.83 10.44
CA GLY A 63 -2.40 -32.54 11.43
C GLY A 63 -2.76 -34.02 11.53
N PHE A 64 -4.05 -34.36 11.50
CA PHE A 64 -4.51 -35.76 11.49
C PHE A 64 -4.03 -36.50 10.24
N THR A 65 -4.08 -35.87 9.06
CA THR A 65 -3.63 -36.50 7.80
C THR A 65 -2.12 -36.77 7.83
N VAL A 66 -1.33 -35.78 8.24
CA VAL A 66 0.13 -35.91 8.38
C VAL A 66 0.49 -37.03 9.35
N HIS A 67 -0.21 -37.11 10.49
CA HIS A 67 0.03 -38.14 11.50
C HIS A 67 -0.38 -39.54 11.03
N ARG A 68 -1.59 -39.68 10.47
CA ARG A 68 -2.13 -40.97 10.00
C ARG A 68 -1.28 -41.57 8.90
N ASP A 69 -0.84 -40.75 7.95
CA ASP A 69 -0.12 -41.21 6.75
C ASP A 69 1.40 -41.19 6.94
N ASN A 70 1.88 -40.85 8.15
CA ASN A 70 3.30 -40.72 8.50
C ASN A 70 4.09 -39.91 7.45
N MET A 71 3.52 -38.76 7.05
CA MET A 71 4.07 -37.97 5.94
C MET A 71 5.44 -37.39 6.31
N HIS A 72 6.40 -37.53 5.40
CA HIS A 72 7.70 -36.90 5.56
C HIS A 72 7.57 -35.37 5.47
N GLN A 73 8.28 -34.64 6.32
CA GLN A 73 8.18 -33.18 6.41
C GLN A 73 8.51 -32.46 5.10
N SER A 74 9.42 -33.02 4.29
CA SER A 74 9.76 -32.48 2.98
C SER A 74 8.64 -32.54 1.94
N TRP A 75 7.56 -33.29 2.20
CA TRP A 75 6.38 -33.35 1.33
C TRP A 75 5.33 -32.30 1.68
N ILE A 76 5.50 -31.61 2.82
CA ILE A 76 4.62 -30.54 3.25
C ILE A 76 5.13 -29.25 2.61
N VAL A 77 4.41 -28.82 1.58
CA VAL A 77 4.71 -27.63 0.80
C VAL A 77 3.65 -26.60 1.07
N ASN A 78 4.06 -25.42 1.55
CA ASN A 78 3.20 -24.26 1.63
C ASN A 78 3.42 -23.40 0.39
N CYS A 79 2.36 -23.10 -0.34
CA CYS A 79 2.41 -22.21 -1.49
C CYS A 79 1.39 -21.10 -1.26
N ASP A 80 1.85 -19.85 -1.34
CA ASP A 80 0.98 -18.68 -1.24
C ASP A 80 1.25 -17.72 -2.41
N GLN A 81 0.18 -17.06 -2.84
CA GLN A 81 0.19 -16.10 -3.92
C GLN A 81 -0.18 -14.73 -3.36
N THR A 82 0.74 -13.77 -3.49
CA THR A 82 0.52 -12.40 -3.05
C THR A 82 0.57 -11.41 -4.20
N GLY A 83 -0.38 -10.48 -4.22
CA GLY A 83 -0.38 -9.35 -5.15
C GLY A 83 0.60 -8.28 -4.66
N VAL A 84 1.69 -8.08 -5.39
CA VAL A 84 2.65 -7.01 -5.13
C VAL A 84 2.28 -5.81 -5.97
N LEU A 85 2.04 -4.68 -5.30
CA LEU A 85 1.78 -3.41 -5.97
C LEU A 85 3.06 -2.59 -5.97
N LEU A 86 3.59 -2.28 -7.15
CA LEU A 86 4.64 -1.30 -7.33
C LEU A 86 4.01 0.09 -7.32
N ILE A 87 4.31 0.88 -6.30
CA ILE A 87 3.88 2.27 -6.20
C ILE A 87 5.04 3.12 -6.72
N PRO A 88 4.92 3.78 -7.88
CA PRO A 88 6.02 4.54 -8.50
C PRO A 88 6.41 5.82 -7.73
N THR A 89 5.73 6.12 -6.63
CA THR A 89 6.04 7.22 -5.73
C THR A 89 6.55 6.69 -4.38
N ALA A 90 7.70 7.20 -3.94
CA ALA A 90 8.42 6.74 -2.74
C ALA A 90 7.71 7.02 -1.41
N SER A 91 6.56 7.70 -1.42
CA SER A 91 5.80 7.98 -0.21
C SER A 91 4.39 7.39 -0.33
N ASP A 92 4.07 6.50 0.59
CA ASP A 92 2.71 6.07 0.98
C ASP A 92 1.86 7.22 1.57
N HIS A 93 2.32 8.44 1.36
CA HIS A 93 1.78 9.65 1.91
C HIS A 93 1.24 10.56 0.80
N THR A 94 0.12 11.20 1.10
CA THR A 94 -0.45 12.24 0.24
C THR A 94 -0.94 13.40 1.09
N CYS A 95 -1.05 14.57 0.46
CA CYS A 95 -1.68 15.74 1.06
C CYS A 95 -3.18 15.69 0.76
N SER A 96 -4.00 15.56 1.80
CA SER A 96 -5.47 15.55 1.67
C SER A 96 -6.13 16.49 2.67
N LEU A 97 -7.38 16.84 2.38
CA LEU A 97 -8.17 17.77 3.19
C LEU A 97 -8.31 17.26 4.63
N ARG A 98 -8.06 18.14 5.59
CA ARG A 98 -8.11 17.79 7.01
C ARG A 98 -9.52 17.33 7.39
N GLY A 99 -9.64 16.13 7.95
CA GLY A 99 -10.92 15.56 8.42
C GLY A 99 -11.51 14.47 7.52
N PHE A 100 -10.92 14.19 6.36
CA PHE A 100 -11.31 13.04 5.54
C PHE A 100 -11.01 11.71 6.27
N LYS A 101 -12.00 10.82 6.33
CA LYS A 101 -11.88 9.48 6.95
C LYS A 101 -11.09 8.50 6.08
N ARG A 102 -11.08 8.71 4.76
CA ARG A 102 -10.37 7.89 3.79
C ARG A 102 -9.58 8.81 2.87
N VAL A 103 -8.30 8.53 2.73
CA VAL A 103 -7.38 9.33 1.92
C VAL A 103 -6.95 8.47 0.75
N GLU A 104 -7.45 8.79 -0.43
CA GLU A 104 -7.04 8.13 -1.66
C GLU A 104 -5.73 8.74 -2.17
N LEU A 105 -4.78 7.88 -2.51
CA LEU A 105 -3.54 8.27 -3.18
C LEU A 105 -3.83 8.49 -4.66
N HIS A 106 -3.56 9.71 -5.16
CA HIS A 106 -3.50 9.97 -6.60
C HIS A 106 -2.30 9.23 -7.20
N GLY A 107 -2.47 8.53 -8.33
CA GLY A 107 -1.46 7.62 -8.91
C GLY A 107 -1.59 6.16 -8.46
N ASN A 108 -2.59 5.84 -7.63
CA ASN A 108 -2.92 4.46 -7.25
C ASN A 108 -3.84 3.76 -8.28
N GLU A 109 -4.28 4.47 -9.32
CA GLU A 109 -5.03 3.89 -10.44
C GLU A 109 -4.10 3.19 -11.44
N GLU A 110 -2.89 3.72 -11.63
CA GLU A 110 -1.87 3.09 -12.47
C GLU A 110 -1.11 2.04 -11.64
N LYS A 111 -1.76 0.89 -11.49
CA LYS A 111 -1.24 -0.23 -10.72
C LYS A 111 -0.33 -1.07 -11.60
N HIS A 112 0.97 -0.80 -11.53
CA HIS A 112 1.96 -1.82 -11.86
C HIS A 112 1.90 -2.88 -10.75
N ALA A 113 1.02 -3.86 -10.93
CA ALA A 113 0.90 -4.99 -10.04
C ALA A 113 1.51 -6.21 -10.72
N PHE A 114 2.29 -6.98 -9.96
CA PHE A 114 2.63 -8.34 -10.35
C PHE A 114 2.18 -9.29 -9.25
N THR A 115 1.94 -10.52 -9.66
CA THR A 115 1.66 -11.60 -8.74
C THR A 115 2.98 -12.25 -8.39
N SER A 116 3.28 -12.38 -7.10
CA SER A 116 4.39 -13.19 -6.61
C SER A 116 3.83 -14.46 -5.98
N SER A 117 4.30 -15.62 -6.44
CA SER A 117 3.99 -16.90 -5.83
C SER A 117 5.23 -17.42 -5.10
N ILE A 118 5.08 -17.73 -3.82
CA ILE A 118 6.17 -18.20 -2.96
C ILE A 118 5.84 -19.59 -2.45
N THR A 119 6.76 -20.50 -2.66
CA THR A 119 6.65 -21.88 -2.20
C THR A 119 7.74 -22.18 -1.18
N THR A 120 7.35 -22.66 0.01
CA THR A 120 8.27 -23.05 1.07
C THR A 120 8.02 -24.50 1.50
N PHE A 121 9.11 -25.21 1.79
CA PHE A 121 9.08 -26.54 2.37
C PHE A 121 9.27 -26.46 3.88
N LEU A 122 8.69 -27.40 4.62
CA LEU A 122 8.88 -27.47 6.07
C LEU A 122 10.35 -27.74 6.46
N ASP A 123 11.12 -28.36 5.57
CA ASP A 123 12.55 -28.67 5.70
C ASP A 123 13.48 -27.49 5.29
N CYS A 124 12.99 -26.25 5.40
CA CYS A 124 13.74 -25.01 5.19
C CYS A 124 14.16 -24.67 3.73
N GLY A 125 13.66 -25.39 2.73
CA GLY A 125 13.84 -25.02 1.32
C GLY A 125 12.84 -23.95 0.85
N THR A 126 13.25 -23.03 -0.02
CA THR A 126 12.35 -22.12 -0.74
C THR A 126 12.55 -22.26 -2.25
N LEU A 127 11.46 -22.27 -3.01
CA LEU A 127 11.51 -22.22 -4.47
C LEU A 127 10.68 -21.03 -4.95
N PRO A 128 11.22 -20.15 -5.81
CA PRO A 128 10.39 -19.20 -6.53
C PRO A 128 9.48 -20.00 -7.48
N ALA A 129 8.17 -19.79 -7.38
CA ALA A 129 7.24 -20.31 -8.38
C ALA A 129 7.23 -19.32 -9.56
N LEU A 130 7.71 -19.79 -10.72
CA LEU A 130 7.74 -19.05 -11.98
C LEU A 130 6.34 -18.80 -12.53
#